data_AF-A0A7V9CVT2-F1
#
_entry.id   AF-A0A7V9CVT2-F1
#
_cell.length_a   1.000
_cell.length_b   1.000
_cell.length_c   1.000
_cell.angle_alpha   90.00
_cell.angle_beta   90.00
_cell.angle_gamma   90.00
#
_symmetry.space_group_name_H-M   'P 1'
#
loop_
_entity.id
_entity.type
_entity.pdbx_description
1 polymer ?
#
loop_
_entity_poly.entity_id
_entity_poly.type
_entity_poly.pdbx_seq_one_letter_code
_entity_poly.pdbx_strand_id
1 'polypeptide(L)'
;MARRPARELLESLDRDALARFQAGIRKRYTDEEIVQQLTDCAGRLGRSPSMREFAADQDTTVHPQTVIEHFGSWNAAKRSAGLVPRRFATREELLSLLRELGETLGRTPTARDLDEHRGSMPSKSLYWHTFGSLTKALREAGFDVPVGEERLERAIDQGCSVAIGLGRLPKFQEWGEARREDAALLTEWQVYRMFDVRRGAWSTFQYLIRERLLEDGYQVKGDGTVSRRRVSSSARRAPSAGAGRTRARPARERRGETAR
;
A
#
# COMPACT_ATOMS: atom_id res chain seq x y z
N MET A 1 -70.53 2.97 -23.53
CA MET A 1 -70.35 2.07 -22.37
C MET A 1 -69.49 2.77 -21.33
N ALA A 2 -69.92 2.78 -20.06
CA ALA A 2 -69.15 3.40 -18.98
C ALA A 2 -67.86 2.60 -18.73
N ARG A 3 -66.72 3.29 -18.60
CA ARG A 3 -65.45 2.64 -18.25
C ARG A 3 -65.57 2.08 -16.84
N ARG A 4 -65.11 0.84 -16.64
CA ARG A 4 -65.04 0.24 -15.30
C ARG A 4 -64.18 1.10 -14.37
N PRO A 5 -64.54 1.24 -13.08
CA PRO A 5 -63.71 1.91 -12.09
C PRO A 5 -62.31 1.26 -12.00
N ALA A 6 -61.26 2.08 -11.89
CA ALA A 6 -59.87 1.59 -11.86
C ALA A 6 -59.60 0.62 -10.69
N ARG A 7 -60.27 0.82 -9.55
CA ARG A 7 -60.16 -0.05 -8.37
C ARG A 7 -60.68 -1.47 -8.65
N GLU A 8 -61.79 -1.60 -9.36
CA GLU A 8 -62.38 -2.89 -9.74
C GLU A 8 -61.46 -3.68 -10.69
N LEU A 9 -60.73 -2.98 -11.57
CA LEU A 9 -59.73 -3.58 -12.47
C LEU A 9 -58.48 -4.07 -11.71
N LEU A 10 -58.08 -3.37 -10.65
CA LEU A 10 -56.96 -3.80 -9.79
C LEU A 10 -57.32 -5.03 -8.95
N GLU A 11 -58.57 -5.11 -8.47
CA GLU A 11 -59.05 -6.23 -7.65
C GLU A 11 -59.27 -7.52 -8.49
N SER A 12 -59.55 -7.38 -9.79
CA SER A 12 -59.80 -8.49 -10.73
C SER A 12 -58.59 -8.84 -11.62
N LEU A 13 -57.39 -8.43 -11.21
CA LEU A 13 -56.19 -8.47 -12.05
C LEU A 13 -55.60 -9.90 -12.14
N ASP A 14 -55.65 -10.49 -13.34
CA ASP A 14 -55.01 -11.78 -13.64
C ASP A 14 -53.48 -11.61 -13.61
N ARG A 15 -52.84 -12.26 -12.64
CA ARG A 15 -51.39 -12.20 -12.42
C ARG A 15 -50.60 -12.82 -13.58
N ASP A 16 -51.11 -13.89 -14.20
CA ASP A 16 -50.43 -14.58 -15.30
C ASP A 16 -50.56 -13.80 -16.61
N ALA A 17 -51.70 -13.14 -16.84
CA ALA A 17 -51.86 -12.20 -17.94
C ALA A 17 -50.96 -10.96 -17.76
N LEU A 18 -50.88 -10.42 -16.55
CA LEU A 18 -49.97 -9.31 -16.24
C LEU A 18 -48.51 -9.71 -16.46
N ALA A 19 -48.09 -10.88 -16.01
CA ALA A 19 -46.71 -11.37 -16.20
C ALA A 19 -46.34 -11.50 -17.68
N ARG A 20 -47.25 -12.04 -18.51
CA ARG A 20 -47.08 -12.12 -19.97
C ARG A 20 -47.01 -10.74 -20.64
N PHE A 21 -47.89 -9.82 -20.23
CA PHE A 21 -47.89 -8.44 -20.72
C PHE A 21 -46.58 -7.71 -20.39
N GLN A 22 -46.12 -7.83 -19.13
CA GLN A 22 -44.85 -7.27 -18.70
C GLN A 22 -43.67 -7.89 -19.45
N ALA A 23 -43.65 -9.22 -19.64
CA ALA A 23 -42.63 -9.91 -20.43
C ALA A 23 -42.56 -9.40 -21.89
N GLY A 24 -43.71 -9.11 -22.51
CA GLY A 24 -43.76 -8.52 -23.85
C GLY A 24 -43.17 -7.11 -23.90
N ILE A 25 -43.44 -6.26 -22.90
CA ILE A 25 -42.83 -4.94 -22.77
C ILE A 25 -41.30 -5.04 -22.57
N ARG A 26 -40.85 -6.02 -21.76
CA ARG A 26 -39.44 -6.24 -21.43
C ARG A 26 -38.61 -6.74 -22.60
N LYS A 27 -39.18 -7.58 -23.48
CA LYS A 27 -38.54 -8.01 -24.75
C LYS A 27 -38.13 -6.85 -25.68
N ARG A 28 -38.60 -5.62 -25.40
CA ARG A 28 -38.18 -4.43 -26.14
C ARG A 28 -36.74 -3.99 -25.81
N TYR A 29 -36.16 -4.48 -24.72
CA TYR A 29 -34.79 -4.14 -24.33
C TYR A 29 -33.92 -5.39 -24.35
N THR A 30 -32.77 -5.32 -25.02
CA THR A 30 -31.74 -6.35 -24.91
C THR A 30 -30.79 -6.07 -23.74
N ASP A 31 -30.06 -7.09 -23.30
CA ASP A 31 -29.08 -6.93 -22.22
C ASP A 31 -27.99 -5.92 -22.62
N GLU A 32 -27.59 -5.90 -23.90
CA GLU A 32 -26.63 -4.96 -24.45
C GLU A 32 -27.16 -3.51 -24.41
N GLU A 33 -28.43 -3.28 -24.75
CA GLU A 33 -29.05 -1.96 -24.67
C GLU A 33 -29.11 -1.45 -23.23
N ILE A 34 -29.44 -2.34 -22.29
CA ILE A 34 -29.46 -2.00 -20.86
C ILE A 34 -28.05 -1.65 -20.37
N VAL A 35 -27.05 -2.45 -20.75
CA VAL A 35 -25.64 -2.19 -20.42
C VAL A 35 -25.18 -0.85 -21.01
N GLN A 36 -25.51 -0.56 -22.26
CA GLN A 36 -25.14 0.70 -22.91
C GLN A 36 -25.76 1.89 -22.17
N GLN A 37 -27.06 1.84 -21.84
CA GLN A 37 -27.69 2.94 -21.09
C GLN A 37 -27.09 3.12 -19.69
N LEU A 38 -26.70 2.03 -19.00
CA LEU A 38 -25.99 2.11 -17.73
C LEU A 38 -24.63 2.79 -17.87
N THR A 39 -23.87 2.43 -18.90
CA THR A 39 -22.57 3.03 -19.22
C THR A 39 -22.69 4.50 -19.57
N ASP A 40 -23.66 4.87 -20.40
CA ASP A 40 -23.90 6.26 -20.80
C ASP A 40 -24.31 7.13 -19.61
N CYS A 41 -25.21 6.61 -18.76
CA CYS A 41 -25.60 7.26 -17.51
C CYS A 41 -24.39 7.45 -16.59
N ALA A 42 -23.53 6.44 -16.48
CA ALA A 42 -22.30 6.54 -15.70
C ALA A 42 -21.33 7.59 -16.26
N GLY A 43 -21.20 7.66 -17.59
CA GLY A 43 -20.40 8.66 -18.29
C GLY A 43 -20.89 10.08 -18.01
N ARG A 44 -22.20 10.32 -18.09
CA ARG A 44 -22.82 11.62 -17.75
C ARG A 44 -22.59 12.03 -16.30
N LEU A 45 -22.66 11.07 -15.37
CA LEU A 45 -22.45 11.32 -13.94
C LEU A 45 -20.97 11.38 -13.55
N GLY A 46 -20.07 10.91 -14.40
CA GLY A 46 -18.66 10.67 -14.07
C GLY A 46 -18.44 9.58 -13.01
N ARG A 47 -19.46 8.74 -12.74
CA ARG A 47 -19.43 7.67 -11.73
C ARG A 47 -20.55 6.67 -11.92
N SER A 48 -20.42 5.50 -11.30
CA SER A 48 -21.48 4.47 -11.34
C SER A 48 -22.80 4.98 -10.72
N PRO A 49 -23.93 4.94 -11.46
CA PRO A 49 -25.21 5.48 -11.02
C PRO A 49 -25.85 4.64 -9.91
N SER A 50 -26.56 5.27 -8.99
CA SER A 50 -27.53 4.58 -8.15
C SER A 50 -28.83 4.28 -8.93
N MET A 51 -29.66 3.38 -8.42
CA MET A 51 -30.98 3.11 -9.01
C MET A 51 -31.83 4.38 -9.16
N ARG A 52 -31.77 5.27 -8.17
CA ARG A 52 -32.52 6.53 -8.18
C ARG A 52 -31.98 7.51 -9.22
N GLU A 53 -30.66 7.58 -9.37
CA GLU A 53 -30.02 8.45 -10.37
C GLU A 53 -30.31 7.97 -11.79
N PHE A 54 -30.20 6.66 -12.02
CA PHE A 54 -30.57 6.06 -13.31
C PHE A 54 -32.05 6.32 -13.63
N ALA A 55 -32.97 6.09 -12.69
CA ALA A 55 -34.40 6.35 -12.90
C ALA A 55 -34.74 7.83 -13.15
N ALA A 56 -33.90 8.74 -12.67
CA ALA A 56 -34.10 10.19 -12.83
C ALA A 56 -33.39 10.74 -14.07
N ASP A 57 -32.60 9.93 -14.77
CA ASP A 57 -31.86 10.33 -15.96
C ASP A 57 -32.80 10.38 -17.17
N GLN A 58 -32.97 11.57 -17.74
CA GLN A 58 -33.90 11.84 -18.83
C GLN A 58 -33.51 11.13 -20.14
N ASP A 59 -32.23 10.78 -20.29
CA ASP A 59 -31.71 10.08 -21.47
C ASP A 59 -31.83 8.56 -21.34
N THR A 60 -32.28 8.06 -20.18
CA THR A 60 -32.54 6.63 -19.95
C THR A 60 -34.01 6.31 -20.15
N THR A 61 -34.28 5.24 -20.91
CA THR A 61 -35.65 4.79 -21.19
C THR A 61 -35.99 3.50 -20.44
N VAL A 62 -34.97 2.81 -19.92
CA VAL A 62 -35.11 1.56 -19.17
C VAL A 62 -35.45 1.86 -17.72
N HIS A 63 -36.48 1.20 -17.20
CA HIS A 63 -36.83 1.30 -15.78
C HIS A 63 -35.90 0.40 -14.93
N PRO A 64 -35.47 0.80 -13.71
CA PRO A 64 -34.58 -0.02 -12.88
C PRO A 64 -35.08 -1.44 -12.59
N GLN A 65 -36.41 -1.63 -12.49
CA GLN A 65 -37.00 -2.95 -12.33
C GLN A 65 -36.69 -3.89 -13.50
N THR A 66 -36.71 -3.36 -14.74
CA THR A 66 -36.36 -4.13 -15.93
C THR A 66 -34.89 -4.54 -15.88
N VAL A 67 -33.99 -3.65 -15.44
CA VAL A 67 -32.57 -3.97 -15.24
C VAL A 67 -32.39 -5.13 -14.23
N ILE A 68 -33.10 -5.09 -13.10
CA ILE A 68 -33.02 -6.17 -12.10
C ILE A 68 -33.55 -7.50 -12.65
N GLU A 69 -34.59 -7.49 -13.45
CA GLU A 69 -35.19 -8.71 -14.01
C GLU A 69 -34.31 -9.36 -15.06
N HIS A 70 -33.60 -8.58 -15.88
CA HIS A 70 -32.66 -9.11 -16.88
C HIS A 70 -31.39 -9.69 -16.23
N PHE A 71 -30.80 -8.95 -15.27
CA PHE A 71 -29.50 -9.32 -14.69
C PHE A 71 -29.61 -10.01 -13.31
N GLY A 72 -30.83 -10.26 -12.83
CA GLY A 72 -31.12 -10.78 -11.50
C GLY A 72 -30.89 -9.78 -10.34
N SER A 73 -29.98 -8.81 -10.50
CA SER A 73 -29.76 -7.74 -9.53
C SER A 73 -29.14 -6.50 -10.15
N TRP A 74 -29.36 -5.35 -9.52
CA TRP A 74 -28.73 -4.08 -9.93
C TRP A 74 -27.20 -4.12 -9.93
N ASN A 75 -26.62 -4.83 -8.96
CA ASN A 75 -25.17 -4.96 -8.85
C ASN A 75 -24.59 -5.86 -9.97
N ALA A 76 -25.33 -6.90 -10.37
CA ALA A 76 -24.94 -7.74 -11.51
C ALA A 76 -25.01 -6.96 -12.84
N ALA A 77 -26.05 -6.14 -13.02
CA ALA A 77 -26.15 -5.25 -14.17
C ALA A 77 -24.98 -4.25 -14.25
N LYS A 78 -24.63 -3.63 -13.12
CA LYS A 78 -23.45 -2.75 -13.03
C LYS A 78 -22.16 -3.45 -13.47
N ARG A 79 -21.89 -4.64 -12.95
CA ARG A 79 -20.68 -5.40 -13.34
C ARG A 79 -20.69 -5.75 -14.82
N SER A 80 -21.85 -6.09 -15.37
CA SER A 80 -22.01 -6.35 -16.81
C SER A 80 -21.72 -5.11 -17.65
N ALA A 81 -21.94 -3.92 -17.09
CA ALA A 81 -21.56 -2.63 -17.69
C ALA A 81 -20.13 -2.17 -17.32
N GLY A 82 -19.30 -3.01 -16.70
CA GLY A 82 -17.95 -2.63 -16.26
C GLY A 82 -17.93 -1.61 -15.10
N LEU A 83 -19.07 -1.41 -14.44
CA LEU A 83 -19.23 -0.47 -13.33
C LEU A 83 -19.11 -1.19 -11.98
N VAL A 84 -18.44 -0.54 -11.03
CA VAL A 84 -18.22 -1.12 -9.70
C VAL A 84 -19.38 -0.80 -8.73
N PRO A 85 -20.01 -1.80 -8.11
CA PRO A 85 -21.00 -1.59 -7.05
C PRO A 85 -20.35 -1.04 -5.76
N ARG A 86 -20.24 0.29 -5.63
CA ARG A 86 -19.52 0.95 -4.51
C ARG A 86 -19.72 0.40 -3.09
N ARG A 87 -20.94 -0.03 -2.72
CA ARG A 87 -21.24 -0.56 -1.36
C ARG A 87 -21.00 -2.05 -1.21
N PHE A 88 -20.96 -2.78 -2.32
CA PHE A 88 -20.86 -4.24 -2.37
C PHE A 88 -19.68 -4.64 -3.27
N ALA A 89 -18.66 -3.78 -3.30
CA ALA A 89 -17.49 -3.99 -4.13
C ALA A 89 -16.75 -5.22 -3.60
N THR A 90 -16.34 -6.09 -4.51
CA THR A 90 -15.50 -7.24 -4.16
C THR A 90 -14.11 -6.77 -3.77
N ARG A 91 -13.35 -7.67 -3.17
CA ARG A 91 -11.95 -7.42 -2.82
C ARG A 91 -11.14 -7.00 -4.05
N GLU A 92 -11.32 -7.67 -5.17
CA GLU A 92 -10.61 -7.41 -6.42
C GLU A 92 -11.05 -6.06 -7.02
N GLU A 93 -12.36 -5.76 -7.02
CA GLU A 93 -12.89 -4.47 -7.46
C GLU A 93 -12.33 -3.31 -6.61
N LEU A 94 -12.18 -3.50 -5.30
CA LEU A 94 -11.55 -2.52 -4.40
C LEU A 94 -10.08 -2.27 -4.75
N LEU A 95 -9.32 -3.32 -5.09
CA LEU A 95 -7.92 -3.17 -5.50
C LEU A 95 -7.80 -2.43 -6.84
N SER A 96 -8.65 -2.76 -7.82
CA SER A 96 -8.67 -2.06 -9.12
C SER A 96 -8.98 -0.59 -8.96
N LEU A 97 -9.96 -0.23 -8.13
CA LEU A 97 -10.29 1.18 -7.85
C LEU A 97 -9.14 1.95 -7.19
N LEU A 98 -8.36 1.30 -6.31
CA LEU A 98 -7.16 1.94 -5.75
C LEU A 98 -6.09 2.18 -6.81
N ARG A 99 -5.90 1.24 -7.75
CA ARG A 99 -4.94 1.38 -8.87
C ARG A 99 -5.34 2.54 -9.79
N GLU A 100 -6.59 2.54 -10.25
CA GLU A 100 -7.14 3.61 -11.11
C GLU A 100 -7.03 4.99 -10.45
N LEU A 101 -7.32 5.08 -9.14
CA LEU A 101 -7.16 6.32 -8.39
C LEU A 101 -5.68 6.74 -8.32
N GLY A 102 -4.76 5.78 -8.12
CA GLY A 102 -3.33 6.07 -8.10
C GLY A 102 -2.80 6.55 -9.45
N GLU A 103 -3.25 5.96 -10.54
CA GLU A 103 -2.95 6.40 -11.91
C GLU A 103 -3.47 7.82 -12.16
N THR A 104 -4.71 8.10 -11.77
CA THR A 104 -5.34 9.43 -11.90
C THR A 104 -4.58 10.50 -11.12
N LEU A 105 -4.09 10.17 -9.92
CA LEU A 105 -3.35 11.09 -9.06
C LEU A 105 -1.85 11.18 -9.42
N GLY A 106 -1.31 10.23 -10.18
CA GLY A 106 0.13 10.06 -10.41
C GLY A 106 0.93 9.74 -9.14
N ARG A 107 0.28 9.28 -8.07
CA ARG A 107 0.90 8.95 -6.78
C ARG A 107 0.05 7.96 -5.98
N THR A 108 0.64 7.34 -4.96
CA THR A 108 -0.08 6.47 -4.02
C THR A 108 -1.26 7.22 -3.38
N PRO A 109 -2.49 6.69 -3.48
CA PRO A 109 -3.65 7.28 -2.82
C PRO A 109 -3.53 7.28 -1.30
N THR A 110 -4.05 8.34 -0.69
CA THR A 110 -4.14 8.50 0.76
C THR A 110 -5.58 8.39 1.23
N ALA A 111 -5.77 8.25 2.54
CA ALA A 111 -7.09 8.32 3.12
C ALA A 111 -7.81 9.63 2.77
N ARG A 112 -7.11 10.77 2.65
CA ARG A 112 -7.76 12.03 2.28
C ARG A 112 -8.28 12.00 0.84
N ASP A 113 -7.55 11.38 -0.07
CA ASP A 113 -7.97 11.28 -1.47
C ASP A 113 -9.25 10.46 -1.62
N LEU A 114 -9.42 9.37 -0.84
CA LEU A 114 -10.67 8.61 -0.79
C LEU A 114 -11.85 9.46 -0.30
N ASP A 115 -11.60 10.42 0.59
CA ASP A 115 -12.62 11.34 1.10
C ASP A 115 -12.99 12.42 0.08
N GLU A 116 -12.01 12.91 -0.68
CA GLU A 116 -12.21 13.86 -1.77
C GLU A 116 -12.98 13.21 -2.94
N HIS A 117 -12.79 11.90 -3.16
CA HIS A 117 -13.45 11.11 -4.20
C HIS A 117 -14.65 10.29 -3.69
N ARG A 118 -15.33 10.76 -2.64
CA ARG A 118 -16.52 10.09 -2.06
C ARG A 118 -17.67 9.84 -3.04
N GLY A 119 -17.67 10.42 -4.24
CA GLY A 119 -18.67 10.15 -5.28
C GLY A 119 -18.41 8.86 -6.06
N SER A 120 -17.15 8.54 -6.33
CA SER A 120 -16.75 7.37 -7.13
C SER A 120 -16.18 6.26 -6.25
N MET A 121 -15.47 6.60 -5.18
CA MET A 121 -14.77 5.64 -4.33
C MET A 121 -15.67 5.00 -3.26
N PRO A 122 -15.48 3.71 -2.95
CA PRO A 122 -16.03 3.09 -1.75
C PRO A 122 -15.53 3.75 -0.46
N SER A 123 -16.26 3.57 0.63
CA SER A 123 -15.89 4.19 1.91
C SER A 123 -14.58 3.60 2.45
N LYS A 124 -13.84 4.40 3.22
CA LYS A 124 -12.66 3.92 3.96
C LYS A 124 -12.97 2.69 4.81
N SER A 125 -14.11 2.70 5.50
CA SER A 125 -14.54 1.60 6.37
C SER A 125 -14.64 0.29 5.60
N LEU A 126 -15.05 0.31 4.31
CA LEU A 126 -15.08 -0.90 3.51
C LEU A 126 -13.66 -1.46 3.30
N TYR A 127 -12.69 -0.62 2.93
CA TYR A 127 -11.28 -1.04 2.84
C TYR A 127 -10.75 -1.58 4.18
N TRP A 128 -11.12 -0.96 5.30
CA TRP A 128 -10.74 -1.45 6.63
C TRP A 128 -11.34 -2.83 6.94
N HIS A 129 -12.62 -3.04 6.66
CA HIS A 129 -13.26 -4.35 6.92
C HIS A 129 -12.76 -5.45 5.97
N THR A 130 -12.42 -5.12 4.72
CA THR A 130 -11.98 -6.11 3.73
C THR A 130 -10.49 -6.47 3.87
N PHE A 131 -9.62 -5.50 4.15
CA PHE A 131 -8.16 -5.69 4.14
C PHE A 131 -7.52 -5.56 5.53
N GLY A 132 -8.28 -5.14 6.54
CA GLY A 132 -7.80 -4.83 7.89
C GLY A 132 -7.13 -3.46 8.02
N SER A 133 -6.62 -2.86 6.93
CA SER A 133 -6.17 -1.46 6.89
C SER A 133 -6.08 -0.95 5.46
N LEU A 134 -6.14 0.38 5.27
CA LEU A 134 -5.90 0.99 3.96
C LEU A 134 -4.46 0.73 3.46
N THR A 135 -3.47 0.70 4.36
CA THR A 135 -2.07 0.38 4.00
C THR A 135 -1.94 -1.01 3.39
N LYS A 136 -2.61 -2.02 3.98
CA LYS A 136 -2.63 -3.37 3.41
C LYS A 136 -3.30 -3.39 2.04
N ALA A 137 -4.46 -2.72 1.91
CA ALA A 137 -5.15 -2.60 0.63
C ALA A 137 -4.26 -1.95 -0.46
N LEU A 138 -3.52 -0.89 -0.12
CA LEU A 138 -2.61 -0.22 -1.04
C LEU A 138 -1.44 -1.12 -1.47
N ARG A 139 -0.83 -1.87 -0.54
CA ARG A 139 0.24 -2.83 -0.91
C ARG A 139 -0.26 -3.92 -1.84
N GLU A 140 -1.44 -4.46 -1.57
CA GLU A 140 -2.05 -5.46 -2.43
C GLU A 140 -2.50 -4.91 -3.78
N ALA A 141 -2.80 -3.60 -3.83
CA ALA A 141 -3.01 -2.89 -5.08
C ALA A 141 -1.70 -2.66 -5.86
N GLY A 142 -0.53 -2.96 -5.27
CA GLY A 142 0.79 -2.83 -5.90
C GLY A 142 1.53 -1.54 -5.56
N PHE A 143 1.04 -0.76 -4.60
CA PHE A 143 1.74 0.44 -4.15
C PHE A 143 2.85 0.10 -3.14
N ASP A 144 3.99 0.75 -3.30
CA ASP A 144 5.07 0.68 -2.32
C ASP A 144 4.74 1.56 -1.11
N VAL A 145 4.14 0.94 -0.09
CA VAL A 145 3.80 1.61 1.18
C VAL A 145 4.61 0.97 2.32
N PRO A 146 5.58 1.71 2.88
CA PRO A 146 6.38 1.23 3.99
C PRO A 146 5.51 0.89 5.20
N VAL A 147 5.60 -0.34 5.71
CA VAL A 147 4.97 -0.75 6.99
C VAL A 147 5.94 -0.58 8.15
N GLY A 148 5.43 -0.67 9.40
CA GLY A 148 6.15 -0.26 10.61
C GLY A 148 7.62 -0.68 10.70
N GLU A 149 7.94 -1.93 10.36
CA GLU A 149 9.31 -2.46 10.35
C GLU A 149 10.18 -1.84 9.26
N GLU A 150 9.76 -1.88 7.99
CA GLU A 150 10.47 -1.24 6.86
C GLU A 150 10.68 0.27 7.08
N ARG A 151 9.69 0.92 7.72
CA ARG A 151 9.76 2.35 8.06
C ARG A 151 10.77 2.60 9.17
N LEU A 152 10.87 1.70 10.14
CA LEU A 152 11.84 1.73 11.21
C LEU A 152 13.26 1.49 10.67
N GLU A 153 13.44 0.49 9.80
CA GLU A 153 14.72 0.23 9.11
C GLU A 153 15.17 1.47 8.35
N ARG A 154 14.30 2.06 7.53
CA ARG A 154 14.59 3.32 6.82
C ARG A 154 14.97 4.44 7.78
N ALA A 155 14.30 4.58 8.91
CA ALA A 155 14.66 5.59 9.91
C ALA A 155 16.05 5.34 10.48
N ILE A 156 16.40 4.08 10.76
CA ILE A 156 17.72 3.69 11.28
C ILE A 156 18.80 3.99 10.24
N ASP A 157 18.62 3.62 8.97
CA ASP A 157 19.60 3.86 7.91
C ASP A 157 19.83 5.37 7.67
N GLN A 158 18.76 6.15 7.68
CA GLN A 158 18.82 7.61 7.66
C GLN A 158 19.58 8.16 8.88
N GLY A 159 19.33 7.59 10.06
CA GLY A 159 20.04 7.95 11.28
C GLY A 159 21.52 7.59 11.29
N CYS A 160 21.91 6.47 10.71
CA CYS A 160 23.32 6.13 10.52
C CYS A 160 24.00 7.18 9.62
N SER A 161 23.36 7.54 8.51
CA SER A 161 23.89 8.55 7.57
C SER A 161 24.09 9.91 8.25
N VAL A 162 23.08 10.38 8.98
CA VAL A 162 23.17 11.63 9.76
C VAL A 162 24.23 11.52 10.86
N ALA A 163 24.31 10.40 11.57
CA ALA A 163 25.27 10.21 12.65
C ALA A 163 26.73 10.22 12.16
N ILE A 164 26.99 9.62 10.99
CA ILE A 164 28.30 9.64 10.34
C ILE A 164 28.67 11.08 9.95
N GLY A 165 27.73 11.84 9.38
CA GLY A 165 27.93 13.25 9.02
C GLY A 165 28.23 14.14 10.24
N LEU A 166 27.53 13.94 11.34
CA LEU A 166 27.72 14.70 12.59
C LEU A 166 28.92 14.23 13.43
N GLY A 167 29.44 13.02 13.17
CA GLY A 167 30.42 12.36 14.05
C GLY A 167 29.86 11.96 15.42
N ARG A 168 28.53 11.96 15.59
CA ARG A 168 27.82 11.56 16.81
C ARG A 168 26.39 11.16 16.51
N LEU A 169 25.77 10.40 17.41
CA LEU A 169 24.34 10.05 17.31
C LEU A 169 23.48 11.32 17.32
N PRO A 170 22.53 11.47 16.37
CA PRO A 170 21.75 12.70 16.24
C PRO A 170 20.82 12.90 17.43
N LYS A 171 20.79 14.11 17.99
CA LYS A 171 19.72 14.56 18.88
C LYS A 171 18.50 14.98 18.06
N PHE A 172 17.36 15.13 18.73
CA PHE A 172 16.11 15.57 18.10
C PHE A 172 16.27 16.85 17.25
N GLN A 173 16.94 17.87 17.81
CA GLN A 173 17.16 19.14 17.10
C GLN A 173 18.08 18.99 15.89
N GLU A 174 19.14 18.18 15.99
CA GLU A 174 20.10 17.95 14.91
C GLU A 174 19.48 17.13 13.77
N TRP A 175 18.58 16.19 14.09
CA TRP A 175 17.77 15.53 13.08
C TRP A 175 16.88 16.53 12.34
N GLY A 176 16.26 17.45 13.08
CA GLY A 176 15.45 18.52 12.48
C GLY A 176 16.25 19.48 11.60
N GLU A 177 17.50 19.77 11.98
CA GLU A 177 18.46 20.48 11.14
C GLU A 177 18.81 19.71 9.87
N ALA A 178 19.21 18.45 10.00
CA ALA A 178 19.53 17.59 8.85
C ALA A 178 18.33 17.46 7.90
N ARG A 179 17.11 17.35 8.44
CA ARG A 179 15.87 17.31 7.64
C ARG A 179 15.62 18.60 6.85
N ARG A 180 15.98 19.76 7.40
CA ARG A 180 15.84 21.03 6.69
C ARG A 180 16.79 21.09 5.48
N GLU A 181 17.91 20.40 5.55
CA GLU A 181 18.88 20.27 4.45
C GLU A 181 18.51 19.14 3.47
N ASP A 182 17.93 18.03 3.96
CA ASP A 182 17.47 16.90 3.16
C ASP A 182 15.99 16.54 3.43
N ALA A 183 15.12 16.93 2.49
CA ALA A 183 13.69 16.68 2.56
C ALA A 183 13.29 15.19 2.45
N ALA A 184 14.20 14.30 2.03
CA ALA A 184 13.96 12.86 1.94
C ALA A 184 14.07 12.13 3.29
N LEU A 185 14.65 12.78 4.31
CA LEU A 185 14.65 12.27 5.69
C LEU A 185 13.21 12.10 6.20
N LEU A 186 12.99 11.30 7.23
CA LEU A 186 11.73 11.24 7.96
C LEU A 186 11.60 12.43 8.92
N THR A 187 10.38 12.81 9.29
CA THR A 187 10.20 13.85 10.33
C THR A 187 10.53 13.25 11.68
N GLU A 188 11.01 14.08 12.59
CA GLU A 188 11.27 13.75 13.99
C GLU A 188 10.03 13.09 14.61
N TRP A 189 8.84 13.60 14.27
CA TRP A 189 7.56 13.09 14.72
C TRP A 189 7.12 11.79 14.03
N GLN A 190 7.58 11.50 12.82
CA GLN A 190 7.40 10.20 12.19
C GLN A 190 8.23 9.16 12.92
N VAL A 191 9.49 9.47 13.24
CA VAL A 191 10.38 8.60 14.05
C VAL A 191 9.82 8.41 15.45
N TYR A 192 9.42 9.50 16.12
CA TYR A 192 8.88 9.46 17.49
C TYR A 192 7.67 8.53 17.61
N ARG A 193 6.77 8.54 16.61
CA ARG A 193 5.57 7.69 16.60
C ARG A 193 5.84 6.20 16.31
N MET A 194 7.06 5.82 15.91
CA MET A 194 7.43 4.42 15.70
C MET A 194 7.66 3.68 17.02
N PHE A 195 8.05 4.42 18.06
CA PHE A 195 8.32 3.88 19.38
C PHE A 195 7.13 4.26 20.26
N ASP A 196 6.40 3.27 20.77
CA ASP A 196 5.27 3.47 21.66
C ASP A 196 5.60 4.48 22.79
N VAL A 197 4.57 5.13 23.35
CA VAL A 197 4.59 6.26 24.31
C VAL A 197 5.33 5.96 25.65
N ARG A 198 6.11 4.87 25.73
CA ARG A 198 7.03 4.63 26.84
C ARG A 198 8.19 5.63 26.77
N ARG A 199 8.56 6.17 27.94
CA ARG A 199 9.65 7.15 28.09
C ARG A 199 10.89 6.66 27.36
N GLY A 200 11.45 7.51 26.48
CA GLY A 200 12.71 7.24 25.81
C GLY A 200 12.64 6.84 24.33
N ALA A 201 11.56 7.15 23.60
CA ALA A 201 11.46 6.90 22.15
C ALA A 201 12.73 7.32 21.36
N TRP A 202 13.23 8.53 21.60
CA TRP A 202 14.44 9.01 20.92
C TRP A 202 15.71 8.29 21.37
N SER A 203 15.85 7.97 22.66
CA SER A 203 17.00 7.18 23.14
C SER A 203 16.98 5.75 22.60
N THR A 204 15.80 5.14 22.42
CA THR A 204 15.66 3.85 21.74
C THR A 204 16.09 3.96 20.29
N PHE A 205 15.66 5.01 19.59
CA PHE A 205 16.10 5.27 18.22
C PHE A 205 17.62 5.45 18.11
N GLN A 206 18.23 6.27 18.97
CA GLN A 206 19.69 6.43 19.05
C GLN A 206 20.41 5.12 19.35
N TYR A 207 19.85 4.29 20.22
CA TYR A 207 20.40 2.97 20.52
C TYR A 207 20.37 2.05 19.29
N LEU A 208 19.28 2.04 18.52
CA LEU A 208 19.18 1.23 17.31
C LEU A 208 20.16 1.69 16.22
N ILE A 209 20.33 3.00 16.04
CA ILE A 209 21.39 3.56 15.16
C ILE A 209 22.77 3.08 15.62
N ARG A 210 23.04 3.14 16.93
CA ARG A 210 24.30 2.66 17.49
C ARG A 210 24.53 1.19 17.16
N GLU A 211 23.55 0.31 17.36
CA GLU A 211 23.69 -1.12 17.05
C GLU A 211 24.01 -1.35 15.57
N ARG A 212 23.29 -0.68 14.66
CA ARG A 212 23.54 -0.78 13.22
C ARG A 212 24.93 -0.26 12.82
N LEU A 213 25.37 0.87 13.39
CA LEU A 213 26.73 1.38 13.15
C LEU A 213 27.83 0.43 13.64
N LEU A 214 27.59 -0.29 14.75
CA LEU A 214 28.53 -1.30 15.25
C LEU A 214 28.60 -2.51 14.30
N GLU A 215 27.47 -2.95 13.76
CA GLU A 215 27.40 -3.99 12.71
C GLU A 215 28.19 -3.56 11.45
N ASP A 216 28.07 -2.29 11.06
CA ASP A 216 28.80 -1.69 9.93
C ASP A 216 30.29 -1.41 10.22
N GLY A 217 30.79 -1.76 11.40
CA GLY A 217 32.21 -1.67 11.78
C GLY A 217 32.67 -0.29 12.28
N TYR A 218 31.75 0.60 12.61
CA TYR A 218 32.05 1.85 13.32
C TYR A 218 32.27 1.61 14.82
N GLN A 219 32.86 2.59 15.50
CA GLN A 219 32.92 2.65 16.95
C GLN A 219 32.00 3.76 17.45
N VAL A 220 31.14 3.42 18.41
CA VAL A 220 30.23 4.37 19.07
C VAL A 220 30.48 4.36 20.58
N LYS A 221 30.93 5.50 21.12
CA LYS A 221 31.19 5.68 22.55
C LYS A 221 29.88 5.84 23.35
N GLY A 222 29.96 5.68 24.67
CA GLY A 222 28.80 5.83 25.57
C GLY A 222 28.19 7.25 25.62
N ASP A 223 28.93 8.26 25.16
CA ASP A 223 28.46 9.64 24.98
C ASP A 223 27.79 9.89 23.61
N GLY A 224 27.73 8.86 22.76
CA GLY A 224 27.17 8.92 21.41
C GLY A 224 28.16 9.35 20.32
N THR A 225 29.45 9.55 20.62
CA THR A 225 30.44 9.89 19.59
C THR A 225 30.67 8.73 18.62
N VAL A 226 30.62 8.99 17.32
CA VAL A 226 30.79 8.01 16.23
C VAL A 226 32.13 8.24 15.54
N SER A 227 32.90 7.16 15.35
CA SER A 227 34.16 7.20 14.62
C SER A 227 34.38 5.93 13.82
N ARG A 228 35.08 6.02 12.68
CA ARG A 228 35.44 4.84 11.89
C ARG A 228 36.56 4.08 12.59
N ARG A 229 36.39 2.78 12.81
CA ARG A 229 37.42 1.93 13.40
C ARG A 229 38.67 1.98 12.53
N ARG A 230 39.75 2.58 13.02
CA ARG A 230 41.06 2.47 12.38
C ARG A 230 41.51 1.02 12.50
N VAL A 231 41.61 0.30 11.39
CA VAL A 231 42.32 -0.98 11.37
C VAL A 231 43.78 -0.64 11.69
N SER A 232 44.24 -1.01 12.89
CA SER A 232 45.61 -0.81 13.31
C SER A 232 46.53 -1.66 12.42
N SER A 233 47.21 -1.00 11.48
CA SER A 233 48.33 -1.56 10.72
C SER A 233 49.56 -1.71 11.63
N SER A 234 49.47 -2.58 12.65
CA SER A 234 50.59 -2.90 13.54
C SER A 234 51.01 -4.36 13.36
N ALA A 235 51.68 -4.62 12.24
CA ALA A 235 52.56 -5.78 12.07
C ALA A 235 53.66 -5.48 11.03
N ARG A 236 54.48 -4.44 11.26
CA ARG A 236 55.83 -4.41 10.69
C ARG A 236 56.81 -4.81 11.78
N ARG A 237 57.31 -6.04 11.65
CA ARG A 237 58.37 -6.66 12.45
C ARG A 237 59.55 -5.71 12.65
N ALA A 238 60.00 -5.60 13.89
CA ALA A 238 61.35 -5.15 14.23
C ALA A 238 62.37 -6.26 13.86
N PRO A 239 63.60 -5.93 13.45
CA PRO A 239 64.63 -6.93 13.15
C PRO A 239 65.24 -7.47 14.45
N SER A 240 65.26 -8.79 14.58
CA SER A 240 65.93 -9.51 15.67
C SER A 240 67.45 -9.40 15.50
N ALA A 241 68.13 -8.91 16.55
CA ALA A 241 69.58 -8.89 16.68
C ALA A 241 70.16 -10.31 16.60
N GLY A 242 71.11 -10.51 15.70
CA GLY A 242 71.85 -11.75 15.54
C GLY A 242 72.91 -11.93 16.63
N ALA A 243 72.85 -13.05 17.34
CA ALA A 243 73.96 -13.62 18.07
C ALA A 243 74.15 -15.07 17.57
N GLY A 244 74.86 -15.21 16.45
CA GLY A 244 75.25 -16.50 15.89
C GLY A 244 76.70 -16.84 16.25
N ARG A 245 76.89 -17.79 17.17
CA ARG A 245 78.14 -18.54 17.32
C ARG A 245 77.82 -20.00 17.63
N THR A 246 77.73 -20.82 16.58
CA THR A 246 78.12 -22.24 16.68
C THR A 246 78.52 -22.77 15.32
N ARG A 247 79.78 -23.22 15.21
CA ARG A 247 80.29 -24.04 14.12
C ARG A 247 79.75 -25.46 14.28
N ALA A 248 79.22 -26.05 13.21
CA ALA A 248 79.26 -27.50 12.99
C ALA A 248 79.18 -27.80 11.49
N ARG A 249 80.10 -28.66 11.04
CA ARG A 249 80.36 -29.13 9.66
C ARG A 249 79.42 -30.31 9.30
N PRO A 250 79.45 -30.87 8.08
CA PRO A 250 78.24 -31.11 7.31
C PRO A 250 77.85 -32.58 7.13
N ALA A 251 76.59 -32.73 6.70
CA ALA A 251 76.01 -33.67 5.74
C ALA A 251 76.54 -35.12 5.65
N ARG A 252 75.62 -36.07 5.86
CA ARG A 252 75.59 -37.31 5.10
C ARG A 252 74.14 -37.73 4.80
N GLU A 253 73.86 -37.83 3.51
CA GLU A 253 72.71 -38.46 2.87
C GLU A 253 72.42 -39.88 3.39
N ARG A 254 71.13 -40.24 3.51
CA ARG A 254 70.46 -41.45 2.97
C ARG A 254 68.96 -41.14 2.86
N ARG A 255 68.38 -41.03 1.65
CA ARG A 255 67.75 -42.07 0.81
C ARG A 255 66.51 -42.74 1.42
N GLY A 256 65.43 -42.71 0.64
CA GLY A 256 64.23 -43.59 0.70
C GLY A 256 62.94 -42.78 0.89
N GLU A 257 62.10 -42.55 -0.12
CA GLU A 257 60.99 -43.44 -0.56
C GLU A 257 60.06 -43.79 0.62
N THR A 258 58.75 -43.56 0.66
CA THR A 258 57.64 -43.62 -0.34
C THR A 258 56.41 -43.00 0.35
N ALA A 259 55.62 -42.13 -0.29
CA ALA A 259 54.32 -42.46 -0.89
C ALA A 259 53.40 -43.37 -0.04
N ARG A 260 52.42 -42.79 0.67
CA ARG A 260 51.01 -42.67 0.26
C ARG A 260 50.20 -41.89 1.30
#